data_AF-A0A7Z7IPF8-F1
#
_entry.id   AF-A0A7Z7IPF8-F1
#
_cell.length_a   1.000
_cell.length_b   1.000
_cell.length_c   1.000
_cell.angle_alpha   90.00
_cell.angle_beta   90.00
_cell.angle_gamma   90.00
#
_symmetry.space_group_name_H-M   'P 1'
#
loop_
_entity.id
_entity.type
_entity.pdbx_description
1 polymer ?
#
loop_
_entity_poly.entity_id
_entity_poly.type
_entity_poly.pdbx_seq_one_letter_code
_entity_poly.pdbx_strand_id
1 'polypeptide(L)'
;MVHDTFDHTSQLRLLEKRFGVPVPNLSAWRRSVTGDMTSTFNFAVPPDGSAPFLDHPALKAVPQQVQCVPDTVATLAKVTPPYRVPFPQLMPTQETTPARGIPSGPC
;
A
#
# COMPACT_ATOMS: atom_id res chain seq x y z
N MET A 1 16.18 -24.06 -0.66
CA MET A 1 15.33 -22.86 -0.73
C MET A 1 16.08 -21.75 0.00
N VAL A 2 16.77 -20.88 -0.72
CA VAL A 2 17.51 -19.77 -0.11
C VAL A 2 16.49 -18.64 0.10
N HIS A 3 16.25 -18.28 1.35
CA HIS A 3 15.40 -17.17 1.73
C HIS A 3 16.12 -16.36 2.80
N ASP A 4 15.97 -15.04 2.74
CA ASP A 4 16.44 -14.11 3.76
C ASP A 4 15.27 -13.65 4.63
N THR A 5 15.54 -13.28 5.88
CA THR A 5 14.54 -12.71 6.79
C THR A 5 14.64 -11.19 6.79
N PHE A 6 13.61 -10.49 6.31
CA PHE A 6 13.59 -9.02 6.23
C PHE A 6 12.68 -8.41 7.29
N ASP A 7 13.08 -7.25 7.83
CA ASP A 7 12.25 -6.42 8.71
C ASP A 7 12.41 -4.91 8.37
N HIS A 8 11.83 -4.04 9.19
CA HIS A 8 11.95 -2.58 9.01
C HIS A 8 13.40 -2.07 9.02
N THR A 9 14.32 -2.75 9.71
CA THR A 9 15.73 -2.37 9.74
C THR A 9 16.49 -2.77 8.47
N SER A 10 16.00 -3.76 7.72
CA SER A 10 16.51 -4.07 6.38
C SER A 10 16.33 -2.90 5.40
N GLN A 11 15.28 -2.08 5.56
CA GLN A 11 15.09 -0.85 4.78
C GLN A 11 16.14 0.20 5.13
N LEU A 12 16.48 0.36 6.41
CA LEU A 12 17.56 1.26 6.83
C LEU A 12 18.91 0.82 6.25
N ARG A 13 19.19 -0.49 6.26
CA ARG A 13 20.40 -1.07 5.66
C ARG A 13 20.44 -0.89 4.13
N LEU A 14 19.30 -0.96 3.44
CA LEU A 14 19.20 -0.62 2.02
C LEU A 14 19.59 0.83 1.78
N LEU A 15 19.07 1.77 2.57
CA LEU A 15 19.40 3.18 2.44
C LEU A 15 20.90 3.45 2.70
N GLU A 16 21.45 2.81 3.75
CA GLU A 16 22.87 2.87 4.10
C GLU A 16 23.75 2.42 2.93
N LYS A 17 23.48 1.24 2.37
CA LYS A 17 24.31 0.65 1.31
C LYS A 17 24.09 1.27 -0.06
N ARG A 18 22.85 1.61 -0.42
CA ARG A 18 22.51 2.12 -1.75
C ARG A 18 22.87 3.58 -1.91
N PHE A 19 22.69 4.38 -0.86
CA PHE A 19 22.83 5.84 -0.94
C PHE A 19 23.95 6.39 -0.05
N GLY A 20 24.64 5.55 0.73
CA GLY A 20 25.75 5.98 1.59
C GLY A 20 25.30 6.77 2.83
N VAL A 21 24.02 6.72 3.19
CA VAL A 21 23.48 7.45 4.34
C VAL A 21 23.85 6.70 5.63
N PRO A 22 24.57 7.32 6.59
CA PRO A 22 24.97 6.62 7.80
C PRO A 22 23.76 6.26 8.66
N VAL A 23 23.68 5.00 9.12
CA VAL A 23 22.65 4.54 10.06
C VAL A 23 23.31 4.11 11.38
N PRO A 24 23.69 5.06 12.26
CA PRO A 24 24.45 4.77 13.47
C PRO A 24 23.68 3.89 14.47
N ASN A 25 22.35 3.94 14.44
CA ASN A 25 21.49 3.18 15.34
C ASN A 25 21.22 1.74 14.87
N LEU A 26 21.72 1.35 13.70
CA LEU A 26 21.64 -0.05 13.28
C LEU A 26 22.72 -0.84 14.02
N SER A 27 22.31 -1.67 14.99
CA SER A 27 23.26 -2.42 15.82
C SER A 27 23.92 -3.59 15.08
N ALA A 28 25.04 -4.09 15.61
CA ALA A 28 25.70 -5.29 15.07
C ALA A 28 24.77 -6.51 15.08
N TRP A 29 23.98 -6.69 16.15
CA TRP A 29 22.99 -7.76 16.25
C TRP A 29 21.90 -7.66 15.17
N ARG A 30 21.36 -6.46 14.90
CA ARG A 30 20.39 -6.28 13.81
C ARG A 30 21.00 -6.67 12.47
N ARG A 31 22.26 -6.29 12.21
CA ARG A 31 22.97 -6.66 10.97
C ARG A 31 23.21 -8.16 10.81
N SER A 32 23.25 -8.93 11.90
CA SER A 32 23.45 -10.39 11.85
C SER A 32 22.16 -11.18 11.72
N VAL A 33 21.03 -10.66 12.21
CA VAL A 33 19.75 -11.38 12.21
C VAL A 33 18.90 -11.04 10.98
N THR A 34 19.00 -9.80 10.49
CA THR A 34 18.15 -9.31 9.39
C THR A 34 18.91 -9.28 8.07
N GLY A 35 18.22 -9.68 7.01
CA GLY A 35 18.73 -9.78 5.65
C GLY A 35 19.07 -8.42 5.04
N ASP A 36 19.97 -8.47 4.06
CA ASP A 36 20.39 -7.31 3.30
C ASP A 36 19.45 -7.09 2.12
N MET A 37 18.55 -6.12 2.23
CA MET A 37 17.55 -5.85 1.19
C MET A 37 18.18 -5.33 -0.12
N THR A 38 19.48 -5.01 -0.18
CA THR A 38 20.13 -4.77 -1.47
C THR A 38 20.16 -6.01 -2.37
N SER A 39 20.11 -7.22 -1.78
CA SER A 39 20.09 -8.49 -2.52
C SER A 39 18.81 -8.69 -3.34
N THR A 40 17.72 -8.00 -3.01
CA THR A 40 16.44 -8.13 -3.72
C THR A 40 16.39 -7.29 -5.01
N PHE A 41 17.43 -6.50 -5.29
CA PHE A 41 17.50 -5.62 -6.45
C PHE A 41 18.71 -5.95 -7.33
N ASN A 42 18.49 -5.94 -8.64
CA ASN A 42 19.59 -6.04 -9.61
C ASN A 42 20.12 -4.64 -9.94
N PHE A 43 20.98 -4.11 -9.07
CA PHE A 43 21.60 -2.80 -9.28
C PHE A 43 22.72 -2.76 -10.33
N ALA A 44 23.12 -3.91 -10.88
CA ALA A 44 24.08 -3.98 -11.98
C ALA A 44 23.44 -3.60 -13.32
N VAL A 45 22.12 -3.70 -13.44
CA VAL A 45 21.37 -3.31 -14.63
C VAL A 45 20.97 -1.84 -14.52
N PRO A 46 21.23 -1.01 -15.55
CA PRO A 46 20.77 0.38 -15.59
C PRO A 46 19.24 0.46 -15.47
N PRO A 47 18.69 1.52 -14.86
CA PRO A 47 17.24 1.71 -14.79
C PRO A 47 16.61 1.73 -16.18
N ASP A 48 15.57 0.92 -16.38
CA ASP A 48 14.71 1.00 -17.56
C ASP A 48 13.62 2.04 -17.29
N GLY A 49 13.68 3.15 -18.02
CA GLY A 49 12.71 4.24 -17.93
C GLY A 49 11.48 4.06 -18.82
N SER A 50 11.37 2.95 -19.55
CA SER A 50 10.19 2.66 -20.35
C SER A 50 8.95 2.48 -19.47
N ALA A 51 7.80 2.89 -19.97
CA ALA A 51 6.54 2.68 -19.27
C ALA A 51 6.31 1.16 -19.15
N PRO A 52 6.02 0.63 -17.94
CA PRO A 52 5.74 -0.79 -17.79
C PRO A 52 4.50 -1.14 -18.61
N PHE A 53 4.54 -2.28 -19.30
CA PHE A 53 3.37 -2.81 -19.96
C PHE A 53 2.41 -3.33 -18.90
N LEU A 54 1.36 -2.56 -18.61
CA LEU A 54 0.32 -2.93 -17.66
C LEU A 54 -0.95 -3.28 -18.41
N ASP A 55 -1.19 -4.58 -18.63
CA ASP A 55 -2.35 -5.12 -19.36
C ASP A 55 -3.56 -5.39 -18.44
N HIS A 56 -3.72 -4.62 -17.38
CA HIS A 56 -4.80 -4.82 -16.42
C HIS A 56 -6.14 -4.25 -16.93
N PRO A 57 -7.27 -4.99 -16.83
CA PRO A 57 -8.59 -4.50 -17.28
C PRO A 57 -9.01 -3.17 -16.65
N ALA A 58 -8.67 -2.94 -15.37
CA ALA A 58 -8.97 -1.68 -14.68
C ALA A 58 -8.24 -0.47 -15.30
N LEU A 59 -7.06 -0.67 -15.91
CA LEU A 59 -6.32 0.41 -16.58
C LEU A 59 -6.96 0.80 -17.92
N LYS A 60 -7.68 -0.14 -18.55
CA LYS A 60 -8.51 0.15 -19.74
C LYS A 60 -9.73 1.02 -19.41
N ALA A 61 -10.13 1.09 -18.14
CA ALA A 61 -11.21 1.95 -17.64
C ALA A 61 -10.72 3.33 -17.18
N VAL A 62 -9.40 3.58 -17.10
CA VAL A 62 -8.85 4.90 -16.73
C VAL A 62 -9.29 6.03 -17.69
N PRO A 63 -9.37 5.82 -19.02
CA PRO A 63 -9.96 6.83 -19.91
C PRO A 63 -11.43 7.13 -19.60
N GLN A 64 -12.17 6.16 -19.05
CA GLN A 64 -13.55 6.35 -18.61
C GLN A 64 -13.62 7.14 -17.30
N GLN A 65 -12.59 7.09 -16.45
CA GLN A 65 -12.51 7.95 -15.25
C GLN A 65 -12.34 9.44 -15.61
N VAL A 66 -11.87 9.77 -16.82
CA VAL A 66 -11.89 11.17 -17.32
C VAL A 66 -13.33 11.69 -17.43
N GLN A 67 -14.32 10.81 -17.60
CA GLN A 67 -15.74 11.17 -17.54
C GLN A 67 -16.22 11.50 -16.12
N CYS A 68 -15.43 11.20 -15.08
CA CYS A 68 -15.65 11.64 -13.69
C CYS A 68 -14.97 12.99 -13.37
N VAL A 69 -14.26 13.59 -14.35
CA VAL A 69 -13.71 14.96 -14.22
C VAL A 69 -14.79 16.01 -13.92
N PRO A 70 -16.01 15.96 -14.50
CA PRO A 70 -17.08 16.87 -14.13
C PRO A 70 -17.43 16.80 -12.64
N ASP A 71 -17.44 15.61 -12.03
CA ASP A 71 -17.76 15.43 -10.61
C ASP A 71 -16.63 15.94 -9.70
N THR A 72 -15.37 15.76 -10.10
CA THR A 72 -14.22 16.32 -9.38
C THR A 72 -14.15 17.84 -9.49
N VAL A 73 -14.42 18.41 -10.68
CA VAL A 73 -14.53 19.86 -10.88
C VAL A 73 -15.72 20.43 -10.10
N ALA A 74 -16.88 19.77 -10.13
CA ALA A 74 -18.05 20.19 -9.35
C ALA A 74 -17.80 20.13 -7.84
N THR A 75 -17.05 19.13 -7.37
CA THR A 75 -16.63 19.02 -5.95
C THR A 75 -15.66 20.12 -5.56
N LEU A 76 -14.68 20.42 -6.42
CA LEU A 76 -13.74 21.52 -6.20
C LEU A 76 -14.45 22.89 -6.20
N ALA A 77 -15.41 23.07 -7.11
CA ALA A 77 -16.22 24.27 -7.24
C ALA A 77 -17.38 24.34 -6.22
N LYS A 78 -17.56 23.32 -5.37
CA LYS A 78 -18.67 23.19 -4.40
C LYS A 78 -20.07 23.31 -5.03
N VAL A 79 -20.21 22.91 -6.29
CA VAL A 79 -21.49 22.91 -7.03
C VAL A 79 -22.18 21.54 -6.95
N THR A 80 -21.50 20.52 -6.41
CA THR A 80 -22.11 19.22 -6.17
C THR A 80 -23.27 19.34 -5.18
N PRO A 81 -24.47 18.82 -5.49
CA PRO A 81 -25.53 18.74 -4.51
C PRO A 81 -25.02 17.94 -3.29
N PRO A 82 -25.34 18.36 -2.06
CA PRO A 82 -24.88 17.66 -0.87
C PRO A 82 -25.36 16.22 -0.91
N TYR A 83 -24.51 15.30 -0.47
CA TYR A 83 -24.89 13.91 -0.32
C TYR A 83 -26.15 13.82 0.54
N ARG A 84 -27.20 13.20 0.02
CA ARG A 84 -28.48 13.08 0.71
C ARG A 84 -28.34 12.02 1.80
N VAL A 85 -28.05 12.47 3.02
CA VAL A 85 -28.06 11.60 4.20
C VAL A 85 -29.52 11.19 4.45
N PRO A 86 -29.83 9.89 4.60
CA PRO A 86 -31.15 9.42 4.99
C PRO A 86 -31.61 10.14 6.28
N PHE A 87 -32.85 10.63 6.27
CA PHE A 87 -33.48 11.22 7.46
C PHE A 87 -34.78 10.45 7.78
N PRO A 88 -34.98 9.99 9.03
CA PRO A 88 -34.13 10.20 10.19
C PRO A 88 -32.84 9.36 10.15
N GLN A 89 -31.74 9.95 10.61
CA GLN A 89 -30.51 9.20 10.82
C GLN A 89 -30.73 8.30 12.04
N LEU A 90 -30.70 6.99 11.83
CA LEU A 90 -30.80 5.99 12.88
C LEU A 90 -29.44 5.31 13.06
N MET A 91 -29.05 5.07 14.31
CA MET A 91 -27.86 4.27 14.58
C MET A 91 -28.06 2.85 14.05
N PRO A 92 -27.05 2.22 13.43
CA PRO A 92 -27.15 0.83 13.02
C PRO A 92 -27.42 -0.04 14.24
N THR A 93 -28.38 -0.95 14.15
CA THR A 93 -28.60 -1.99 15.16
C THR A 93 -27.78 -3.21 14.81
N GLN A 94 -27.12 -3.80 15.80
CA GLN A 94 -26.43 -5.07 15.62
C GLN A 94 -27.46 -6.13 15.22
N GLU A 95 -27.29 -6.77 14.06
CA GLU A 95 -28.10 -7.93 13.71
C GLU A 95 -27.89 -9.02 14.76
N THR A 96 -28.99 -9.53 15.30
CA THR A 96 -28.98 -10.58 16.33
C THR A 96 -28.68 -11.96 15.75
N THR A 97 -28.71 -12.08 14.42
CA THR A 97 -28.49 -13.32 13.67
C THR A 97 -27.86 -13.03 12.31
N PRO A 98 -27.01 -13.94 11.79
CA PRO A 98 -26.57 -15.18 12.42
C PRO A 98 -25.54 -14.91 13.52
N ALA A 99 -25.43 -15.85 14.47
CA ALA A 99 -24.44 -15.75 15.54
C ALA A 99 -23.04 -15.54 14.93
N ARG A 100 -22.31 -14.52 15.43
CA ARG A 100 -20.92 -14.27 15.05
C ARG A 100 -20.14 -15.57 15.23
N GLY A 101 -19.61 -16.11 14.14
CA GLY A 101 -18.77 -17.30 14.19
C GLY A 101 -17.59 -17.08 15.13
N ILE A 102 -17.26 -18.08 15.94
CA ILE A 102 -16.04 -18.08 16.75
C ILE A 102 -14.87 -18.04 15.76
N PRO A 103 -13.92 -17.09 15.88
CA PRO A 103 -12.74 -17.10 15.03
C PRO A 103 -12.04 -18.45 15.19
N SER A 104 -11.77 -19.13 14.07
CA SER A 104 -11.10 -20.42 14.08
C SER A 104 -9.68 -20.25 14.61
N GLY A 105 -9.44 -20.65 15.85
CA GLY A 105 -8.12 -20.66 16.47
C GLY A 105 -8.15 -21.41 17.81
N PRO A 106 -7.11 -22.21 18.13
CA PRO A 106 -6.99 -22.84 19.44
C PRO A 106 -6.74 -21.79 20.53
N CYS A 107 -7.44 -21.95 21.67
CA CYS A 107 -7.23 -21.19 22.89
C CYS A 107 -5.86 -21.44 23.51
#